data_AF-A0A7S3MEG4-F1
#
_entry.id   AF-A0A7S3MEG4-F1
#
_cell.length_a   1.000
_cell.length_b   1.000
_cell.length_c   1.000
_cell.angle_alpha   90.00
_cell.angle_beta   90.00
_cell.angle_gamma   90.00
#
_symmetry.space_group_name_H-M   'P 1'
#
loop_
_entity.id
_entity.type
_entity.pdbx_description
1 polymer ?
#
loop_
_entity_poly.entity_id
_entity_poly.type
_entity_poly.pdbx_seq_one_letter_code
_entity_poly.pdbx_strand_id
1 'polypeptide(L)'
;SAWTCCKSTPCTFLNQKHDVGVCSGFDVAGDVEGQSACPHTAGACLNDEELHLGMCYKKCSILAPKYPIRFSPATCCNTNGLTCALPGNSVTSQEYAVGGGGGDGDSSTPSEVHM
;
A
#
# COMPACT_ATOMS: atom_id res chain seq x y z
N SER A 1 19.76 10.14 2.53
CA SER A 1 18.60 10.11 1.64
C SER A 1 17.80 8.84 1.90
N ALA A 2 16.54 8.75 1.46
CA ALA A 2 15.71 7.54 1.66
C ALA A 2 16.35 6.27 1.04
N TRP A 3 17.16 6.44 0.00
CA TRP A 3 17.88 5.38 -0.70
C TRP A 3 19.27 5.06 -0.14
N THR A 4 19.66 5.62 1.02
CA THR A 4 21.03 5.44 1.56
C THR A 4 21.02 5.26 3.05
N CYS A 5 21.65 4.18 3.51
CA CYS A 5 21.91 3.93 4.93
C CYS A 5 23.41 3.82 5.19
N CYS A 6 23.82 4.25 6.37
CA CYS A 6 25.19 4.34 6.79
C CYS A 6 25.40 3.53 8.07
N LYS A 7 26.40 2.64 8.08
CA LYS A 7 26.64 1.73 9.20
C LYS A 7 27.22 2.45 10.43
N SER A 8 27.99 3.52 10.24
CA SER A 8 28.63 4.29 11.31
C SER A 8 28.99 5.70 10.85
N THR A 9 29.01 6.68 11.74
CA THR A 9 29.43 8.05 11.42
C THR A 9 30.94 8.23 11.67
N PRO A 10 31.67 8.99 10.81
CA PRO A 10 31.22 9.65 9.58
C PRO A 10 30.96 8.66 8.44
N CYS A 11 30.02 9.01 7.56
CA CYS A 11 29.67 8.19 6.41
C CYS A 11 30.71 8.36 5.29
N THR A 12 31.23 7.24 4.82
CA THR A 12 32.25 7.09 3.78
C THR A 12 31.73 6.13 2.70
N PHE A 13 32.41 6.10 1.55
CA PHE A 13 32.07 5.17 0.48
C PHE A 13 32.18 3.68 0.88
N LEU A 14 32.93 3.37 1.94
CA LEU A 14 33.16 2.00 2.41
C LEU A 14 32.12 1.50 3.41
N ASN A 15 31.33 2.40 4.02
CA ASN A 15 30.34 2.05 5.04
C ASN A 15 28.93 2.59 4.75
N GLN A 16 28.67 2.99 3.50
CA GLN A 16 27.33 3.32 3.01
C GLN A 16 26.78 2.19 2.12
N LYS A 17 25.47 1.94 2.23
CA LYS A 17 24.71 1.11 1.29
C LYS A 17 23.73 2.00 0.54
N HIS A 18 23.65 1.81 -0.78
CA HIS A 18 22.71 2.53 -1.65
C HIS A 18 21.70 1.54 -2.23
N ASP A 19 20.41 1.91 -2.22
CA ASP A 19 19.31 1.13 -2.76
C ASP A 19 18.33 2.09 -3.45
N VAL A 20 18.32 2.10 -4.79
CA VAL A 20 17.62 3.09 -5.64
C VAL A 20 16.29 2.59 -6.19
N GLY A 21 15.72 1.53 -5.64
CA GLY A 21 14.40 1.08 -6.06
C GLY A 21 13.28 1.95 -5.48
N VAL A 22 12.14 1.91 -6.15
CA VAL A 22 10.92 2.57 -5.68
C VAL A 22 10.33 1.74 -4.57
N CYS A 23 10.19 2.32 -3.38
CA CYS A 23 9.64 1.65 -2.22
C CYS A 23 10.46 0.42 -1.79
N SER A 24 11.80 0.55 -1.80
CA SER A 24 12.73 -0.55 -1.52
C SER A 24 13.87 -0.14 -0.59
N GLY A 25 14.55 -1.15 -0.04
CA GLY A 25 15.69 -0.94 0.86
C GLY A 25 15.27 -0.21 2.12
N PHE A 26 15.63 1.08 2.22
CA PHE A 26 15.28 1.95 3.35
C PHE A 26 14.16 2.93 3.02
N ASP A 27 13.73 2.97 1.76
CA ASP A 27 12.60 3.75 1.27
C ASP A 27 11.32 2.92 1.45
N VAL A 28 11.05 2.39 2.64
CA VAL A 28 9.86 1.56 2.92
C VAL A 28 9.15 2.05 4.18
N ALA A 29 7.84 1.89 4.24
CA ALA A 29 7.06 2.02 5.47
C ALA A 29 7.47 0.90 6.44
N GLY A 30 7.34 1.17 7.73
CA GLY A 30 7.70 0.21 8.78
C GLY A 30 6.85 -1.06 8.73
N ASP A 31 7.29 -2.09 9.46
CA ASP A 31 6.72 -3.45 9.41
C ASP A 31 5.21 -3.54 9.71
N VAL A 32 4.64 -2.51 10.35
CA VAL A 32 3.21 -2.42 10.68
C VAL A 32 2.32 -2.21 9.44
N GLU A 33 2.84 -1.59 8.38
CA GLU A 33 2.13 -1.33 7.12
C GLU A 33 2.44 -2.37 6.03
N GLY A 34 3.27 -3.37 6.36
CA GLY A 34 3.69 -4.43 5.45
C GLY A 34 5.05 -4.21 4.81
N GLN A 35 5.73 -5.32 4.51
CA GLN A 35 7.06 -5.29 3.91
C GLN A 35 6.99 -4.68 2.50
N SER A 36 7.76 -3.61 2.25
CA SER A 36 7.84 -2.89 0.96
C SER A 36 6.67 -1.95 0.63
N ALA A 37 5.83 -1.60 1.62
CA ALA A 37 4.95 -0.43 1.47
C ALA A 37 5.82 0.84 1.34
N CYS A 38 5.38 1.84 0.58
CA CYS A 38 6.11 3.10 0.42
C CYS A 38 5.98 3.97 1.67
N PRO A 39 6.98 4.79 2.06
CA PRO A 39 6.83 5.72 3.16
C PRO A 39 5.65 6.67 2.95
N HIS A 40 4.81 6.81 3.98
CA HIS A 40 3.67 7.73 4.00
C HIS A 40 3.51 8.33 5.40
N THR A 41 2.71 9.39 5.51
CA THR A 41 2.36 9.96 6.81
C THR A 41 1.58 8.95 7.66
N ALA A 42 1.90 8.85 8.94
CA ALA A 42 1.13 8.03 9.87
C ALA A 42 -0.32 8.52 9.92
N GLY A 43 -1.28 7.61 9.82
CA GLY A 43 -2.70 7.96 9.73
C GLY A 43 -3.13 8.56 8.39
N ALA A 44 -2.40 8.34 7.30
CA ALA A 44 -2.80 8.77 5.96
C ALA A 44 -4.14 8.15 5.53
N CYS A 45 -4.35 6.86 5.81
CA CYS A 45 -5.58 6.14 5.48
C CYS A 45 -6.41 5.84 6.73
N LEU A 46 -7.72 5.69 6.55
CA LEU A 46 -8.65 5.24 7.59
C LEU A 46 -8.39 3.79 7.99
N ASN A 47 -8.92 3.36 9.14
CA ASN A 47 -8.71 2.00 9.66
C ASN A 47 -9.22 0.89 8.73
N ASP A 48 -10.23 1.18 7.90
CA ASP A 48 -10.83 0.27 6.93
C ASP A 48 -10.26 0.45 5.51
N GLU A 49 -9.17 1.22 5.38
CA GLU A 49 -8.48 1.50 4.13
C GLU A 49 -7.06 0.92 4.09
N GLU A 50 -6.53 0.75 2.88
CA GLU A 50 -5.17 0.36 2.59
C GLU A 50 -4.52 1.36 1.62
N LEU A 51 -3.24 1.64 1.82
CA LEU A 51 -2.46 2.44 0.90
C LEU A 51 -2.04 1.60 -0.30
N HIS A 52 -2.41 2.01 -1.49
CA HIS A 52 -1.99 1.37 -2.73
C HIS A 52 -1.60 2.43 -3.76
N LEU A 53 -0.38 2.35 -4.30
CA LEU A 53 0.16 3.32 -5.26
C LEU A 53 0.04 4.79 -4.80
N GLY A 54 0.18 5.03 -3.49
CA GLY A 54 0.11 6.38 -2.91
C GLY A 54 -1.29 6.92 -2.69
N MET A 55 -2.33 6.10 -2.83
CA MET A 55 -3.72 6.47 -2.56
C MET A 55 -4.37 5.51 -1.56
N CYS A 56 -5.28 6.02 -0.74
CA CYS A 56 -6.07 5.26 0.21
C CYS A 56 -7.33 4.70 -0.47
N TYR A 57 -7.46 3.37 -0.42
CA TYR A 57 -8.63 2.64 -0.92
C TYR A 57 -9.23 1.83 0.20
N LYS A 58 -10.55 1.59 0.17
CA LYS A 58 -11.17 0.62 1.06
C LYS A 58 -10.51 -0.76 0.88
N LYS A 59 -10.25 -1.46 1.98
CA LYS A 59 -9.50 -2.74 1.96
C LYS A 59 -10.17 -3.78 1.07
N CYS A 60 -9.39 -4.47 0.25
CA CYS A 60 -9.84 -5.65 -0.50
C CYS A 60 -10.39 -6.76 0.41
N SER A 61 -9.86 -6.90 1.63
CA SER A 61 -10.39 -7.85 2.64
C SER A 61 -11.81 -7.52 3.11
N ILE A 62 -12.27 -6.27 2.94
CA ILE A 62 -13.62 -5.81 3.26
C ILE A 62 -14.52 -5.91 2.03
N LEU A 63 -14.05 -5.39 0.88
CA LEU A 63 -14.81 -5.36 -0.37
C LEU A 63 -15.04 -6.76 -0.96
N ALA A 64 -14.01 -7.60 -0.93
CA ALA A 64 -14.01 -8.94 -1.50
C ALA A 64 -13.26 -9.91 -0.57
N PRO A 65 -13.88 -10.41 0.52
CA PRO A 65 -13.18 -11.18 1.56
C PRO A 65 -12.42 -12.43 1.07
N LYS A 66 -12.83 -13.01 -0.07
CA LYS A 66 -12.12 -14.14 -0.72
C LYS A 66 -10.86 -13.73 -1.49
N TYR A 67 -10.68 -12.44 -1.73
CA TYR A 67 -9.62 -11.82 -2.50
C TYR A 67 -9.01 -10.66 -1.69
N PRO A 68 -8.34 -10.92 -0.55
CA PRO A 68 -7.94 -9.87 0.39
C PRO A 68 -6.76 -9.00 -0.08
N ILE A 69 -6.12 -9.32 -1.20
CA ILE A 69 -4.89 -8.65 -1.66
C ILE A 69 -5.24 -7.65 -2.78
N ARG A 70 -4.82 -6.40 -2.65
CA ARG A 70 -4.99 -5.41 -3.72
C ARG A 70 -3.88 -5.51 -4.77
N PHE A 71 -4.26 -5.62 -6.03
CA PHE A 71 -3.32 -5.65 -7.17
C PHE A 71 -3.47 -4.44 -8.09
N SER A 72 -4.67 -3.86 -8.14
CA SER A 72 -4.93 -2.62 -8.87
C SER A 72 -6.00 -1.78 -8.15
N PRO A 73 -6.26 -0.53 -8.57
CA PRO A 73 -7.33 0.30 -8.01
C PRO A 73 -8.71 -0.37 -8.00
N ALA A 74 -8.99 -1.24 -8.96
CA ALA A 74 -10.28 -1.91 -9.12
C ALA A 74 -10.17 -3.44 -9.03
N THR A 75 -8.99 -3.99 -8.71
CA THR A 75 -8.73 -5.44 -8.75
C THR A 75 -8.20 -5.94 -7.42
N CYS A 76 -8.92 -6.92 -6.87
CA CYS A 76 -8.55 -7.67 -5.69
C CYS A 76 -8.19 -9.12 -6.06
N CYS A 77 -7.24 -9.72 -5.34
CA CYS A 77 -6.69 -11.04 -5.61
C CYS A 77 -6.66 -11.92 -4.36
N ASN A 78 -6.61 -13.23 -4.58
CA ASN A 78 -6.44 -14.23 -3.52
C ASN A 78 -5.00 -14.73 -3.40
N THR A 79 -4.13 -14.38 -4.35
CA THR A 79 -2.70 -14.70 -4.38
C THR A 79 -1.84 -13.47 -4.69
N ASN A 80 -0.56 -13.53 -4.32
CA ASN A 80 0.42 -12.46 -4.53
C ASN A 80 1.15 -12.56 -5.88
N GLY A 81 1.67 -11.42 -6.34
CA GLY A 81 2.53 -11.34 -7.52
C GLY A 81 1.81 -11.67 -8.83
N LEU A 82 2.56 -12.17 -9.81
CA LEU A 82 2.04 -12.45 -11.16
C LEU A 82 0.95 -13.52 -11.19
N THR A 83 0.82 -14.33 -10.14
CA THR A 83 -0.24 -15.36 -10.05
C THR A 83 -1.64 -14.75 -9.96
N CYS A 84 -1.77 -13.50 -9.53
CA CYS A 84 -3.06 -12.81 -9.55
C CYS A 84 -3.62 -12.68 -10.99
N ALA A 85 -2.75 -12.49 -12.00
CA ALA A 85 -3.17 -12.35 -13.39
C ALA A 85 -3.70 -13.65 -14.01
N LEU A 86 -3.64 -14.78 -13.29
CA LEU A 86 -4.21 -16.04 -13.75
C LEU A 86 -5.73 -16.08 -13.52
N PRO A 87 -6.50 -16.72 -14.43
CA PRO A 87 -7.93 -16.85 -14.27
C PRO A 87 -8.33 -17.48 -12.93
N GLY A 88 -9.30 -16.87 -12.25
CA GLY A 88 -9.84 -17.36 -10.97
C GLY A 88 -9.14 -16.80 -9.73
N ASN A 89 -7.98 -16.15 -9.87
CA ASN A 89 -7.23 -15.57 -8.75
C ASN A 89 -7.53 -14.09 -8.49
N SER A 90 -8.27 -13.44 -9.38
CA SER A 90 -8.62 -12.03 -9.29
C SER A 90 -10.10 -11.76 -9.52
N VAL A 91 -10.63 -10.72 -8.87
CA VAL A 91 -11.92 -10.10 -9.16
C VAL A 91 -11.71 -8.62 -9.45
N THR A 92 -12.36 -8.12 -10.50
CA THR A 92 -12.28 -6.72 -10.91
C THR A 92 -13.67 -6.12 -10.96
N SER A 93 -13.88 -5.01 -10.25
CA SER A 93 -15.12 -4.23 -10.25
C SER A 93 -14.81 -2.76 -10.06
N GLN A 94 -15.54 -1.87 -10.74
CA GLN A 94 -15.40 -0.42 -10.53
C GLN A 94 -15.76 -0.01 -9.10
N GLU A 95 -16.62 -0.78 -8.44
CA GLU A 95 -17.01 -0.57 -7.04
C GLU A 95 -15.85 -0.75 -6.05
N TYR A 96 -14.72 -1.33 -6.48
CA TYR A 96 -13.55 -1.52 -5.63
C TYR A 96 -12.59 -0.33 -5.61
N ALA A 97 -12.82 0.65 -6.49
CA ALA A 97 -12.05 1.89 -6.60
C ALA A 97 -12.69 3.01 -5.75
N VAL A 98 -12.91 2.74 -4.46
CA VAL A 98 -13.60 3.62 -3.51
C VAL A 98 -12.81 3.77 -2.20
N GLY A 99 -13.13 4.82 -1.44
CA GLY A 99 -12.63 5.06 -0.08
C GLY A 99 -13.45 4.36 1.00
N GLY A 100 -12.95 4.39 2.22
CA GLY A 100 -13.53 3.74 3.41
C GLY A 100 -14.71 4.50 4.00
N GLY A 101 -14.68 5.84 3.97
CA GLY A 101 -15.60 6.74 4.69
C GLY A 101 -17.05 6.80 4.17
N GLY A 102 -17.40 5.98 3.17
CA GLY A 102 -18.77 5.93 2.68
C GLY A 102 -19.74 5.30 3.69
N GLY A 103 -20.73 6.07 4.15
CA GLY A 103 -21.87 5.55 4.91
C GLY A 103 -21.65 5.40 6.42
N ASP A 104 -20.59 5.98 6.98
CA ASP A 104 -20.31 6.02 8.43
C ASP A 104 -20.99 7.20 9.15
N GLY A 105 -21.53 8.18 8.39
CA GLY A 105 -22.20 9.36 8.94
C GLY A 105 -21.25 10.46 9.40
N ASP A 106 -19.96 10.37 9.10
CA ASP A 106 -18.94 11.36 9.41
C ASP A 106 -18.55 12.11 8.14
N SER A 107 -18.70 13.43 8.11
CA SER A 107 -18.32 14.24 6.95
C SER A 107 -16.80 14.45 6.82
N SER A 108 -16.02 14.07 7.83
CA SER A 108 -14.56 14.19 7.83
C SER A 108 -13.88 12.99 7.17
N THR A 109 -14.59 11.89 6.95
CA THR A 109 -14.07 10.68 6.30
C THR A 109 -14.46 10.67 4.82
N PRO A 110 -13.48 10.63 3.89
CA PRO A 110 -13.79 10.62 2.47
C PRO A 110 -14.33 9.25 2.01
N SER A 111 -15.42 9.27 1.25
CA SER A 111 -15.98 8.08 0.58
C SER A 111 -15.25 7.74 -0.73
N GLU A 112 -14.55 8.72 -1.30
CA GLU A 112 -13.76 8.59 -2.51
C GLU A 112 -12.29 8.30 -2.18
N VAL A 113 -11.56 7.82 -3.18
CA VAL A 113 -10.12 7.58 -3.09
C VAL A 113 -9.38 8.88 -2.80
N HIS A 114 -8.45 8.87 -1.84
CA HIS A 114 -7.74 10.06 -1.37
C HIS A 114 -6.25 9.78 -1.08
N MET A 115 -5.50 10.80 -0.65
CA MET A 115 -4.03 10.76 -0.42
C MET A 115 -3.69 11.03 1.05
#